data_AF-A0A023F8N0-F1
#
_entry.id   AF-A0A023F8N0-F1
#
_cell.length_a   1.000
_cell.length_b   1.000
_cell.length_c   1.000
_cell.angle_alpha   90.00
_cell.angle_beta   90.00
_cell.angle_gamma   90.00
#
_symmetry.space_group_name_H-M   'P 1'
#
loop_
_entity.id
_entity.type
_entity.pdbx_description
1 polymer ?
#
loop_
_entity_poly.entity_id
_entity_poly.type
_entity_poly.pdbx_seq_one_letter_code
_entity_poly.pdbx_strand_id
1 'polypeptide(L)'
;LTMETSNDNQEQAAPETPARLSVENVDVDFLPIIYDIIKGIERDPHDSTQKTSGGSQDISQKVIELHKKLELAKEQIKHLPGVEYSREQQLDKLEALRNQLRLKRELLLKYHTMCSFDIPKV
;
A
#
# COMPACT_ATOMS: atom_id res chain seq x y z
N LEU A 1 44.77 -31.48 -8.89
CA LEU A 1 43.32 -31.69 -9.07
C LEU A 1 42.65 -30.38 -8.70
N THR A 2 42.24 -29.61 -9.71
CA THR A 2 41.68 -28.27 -9.57
C THR A 2 40.34 -28.34 -8.81
N MET A 3 40.21 -27.53 -7.75
CA MET A 3 38.93 -27.33 -7.07
C MET A 3 38.18 -26.23 -7.82
N GLU A 4 37.21 -26.64 -8.63
CA GLU A 4 36.22 -25.77 -9.24
C GLU A 4 35.20 -25.39 -8.15
N THR A 5 35.43 -24.27 -7.45
CA THR A 5 34.39 -23.63 -6.66
C THR A 5 33.58 -22.73 -7.58
N SER A 6 32.45 -23.25 -8.07
CA SER A 6 31.44 -22.47 -8.81
C SER A 6 30.94 -21.32 -7.95
N ASN A 7 31.35 -20.12 -8.32
CA ASN A 7 30.96 -18.86 -7.72
C ASN A 7 29.73 -18.32 -8.47
N ASP A 8 28.55 -18.83 -8.15
CA ASP A 8 27.27 -18.25 -8.59
C ASP A 8 26.88 -17.11 -7.63
N ASN A 9 27.63 -16.02 -7.69
CA ASN A 9 27.23 -14.75 -7.09
C ASN A 9 26.27 -14.07 -8.06
N GLN A 10 25.04 -14.57 -8.11
CA GLN A 10 23.94 -13.87 -8.75
C GLN A 10 23.60 -12.66 -7.89
N GLU A 11 24.23 -11.54 -8.24
CA GLU A 11 23.86 -10.20 -7.81
C GLU A 11 22.42 -9.94 -8.28
N GLN A 12 21.44 -10.38 -7.47
CA GLN A 12 20.06 -9.94 -7.59
C GLN A 12 20.04 -8.45 -7.26
N ALA A 13 20.18 -7.64 -8.31
CA ALA A 13 19.79 -6.26 -8.31
C ALA A 13 18.45 -6.14 -7.60
N ALA A 14 18.43 -5.37 -6.50
CA ALA A 14 17.21 -5.04 -5.79
C ALA A 14 16.19 -4.55 -6.83
N PRO A 15 14.98 -5.12 -6.90
CA PRO A 15 14.00 -4.63 -7.86
C PRO A 15 13.70 -3.19 -7.44
N GLU A 16 14.09 -2.25 -8.32
CA GLU A 16 13.74 -0.86 -8.24
C GLU A 16 12.25 -0.82 -7.96
N THR A 17 11.90 -0.45 -6.73
CA THR A 17 10.56 -0.66 -6.25
C THR A 17 9.72 0.44 -6.89
N PRO A 18 8.84 0.15 -7.87
CA PRO A 18 7.94 1.17 -8.40
C PRO A 18 7.20 1.74 -7.21
N ALA A 19 7.00 3.07 -7.16
CA ALA A 19 6.37 3.77 -6.05
C ALA A 19 5.10 3.02 -5.62
N ARG A 20 5.22 2.22 -4.55
CA ARG A 20 4.14 1.33 -4.12
C ARG A 20 3.06 2.21 -3.54
N LEU A 21 1.81 1.99 -3.97
CA LEU A 21 0.65 2.61 -3.36
C LEU A 21 0.70 2.32 -1.85
N SER A 22 0.71 3.37 -1.05
CA SER A 22 0.59 3.30 0.41
C SER A 22 -0.89 3.36 0.78
N VAL A 23 -1.24 2.79 1.93
CA VAL A 23 -2.59 2.89 2.51
C VAL A 23 -3.03 4.36 2.66
N GLU A 24 -2.08 5.24 2.99
CA GLU A 24 -2.31 6.68 3.15
C GLU A 24 -2.73 7.39 1.85
N ASN A 25 -2.45 6.78 0.69
CA ASN A 25 -2.72 7.36 -0.62
C ASN A 25 -4.05 6.88 -1.22
N VAL A 26 -4.79 6.02 -0.52
CA VAL A 26 -6.11 5.55 -0.97
C VAL A 26 -7.17 6.54 -0.52
N ASP A 27 -7.91 7.13 -1.48
CA ASP A 27 -8.99 8.06 -1.18
C ASP A 27 -10.23 7.30 -0.68
N VAL A 28 -10.41 7.28 0.64
CA VAL A 28 -11.53 6.63 1.33
C VAL A 28 -12.50 7.63 1.98
N ASP A 29 -12.43 8.90 1.59
CA ASP A 29 -13.30 9.93 2.18
C ASP A 29 -14.67 9.99 1.49
N PHE A 30 -15.54 9.04 1.83
CA PHE A 30 -16.88 8.92 1.23
C PHE A 30 -17.96 9.69 2.01
N LEU A 31 -17.68 10.10 3.25
CA LEU A 31 -18.68 10.69 4.13
C LEU A 31 -19.28 12.01 3.61
N PRO A 32 -18.50 12.93 3.02
CA PRO A 32 -19.05 14.18 2.49
C PRO A 32 -20.13 13.95 1.43
N ILE A 33 -19.89 13.02 0.49
CA ILE A 33 -20.84 12.73 -0.58
C ILE A 33 -22.06 11.95 -0.08
N ILE A 34 -21.88 11.05 0.89
CA ILE A 34 -22.98 10.35 1.54
C ILE A 34 -23.88 11.34 2.28
N TYR A 35 -23.29 12.26 3.05
CA TYR A 35 -24.01 13.31 3.76
C TYR A 35 -24.84 14.16 2.80
N ASP A 36 -24.24 14.58 1.69
CA ASP A 36 -24.90 15.39 0.67
C ASP A 36 -26.10 14.67 0.02
N ILE A 37 -25.98 13.36 -0.22
CA ILE A 37 -27.07 12.53 -0.75
C ILE A 37 -28.21 12.46 0.27
N ILE A 38 -27.92 12.11 1.54
CA ILE A 38 -28.92 11.99 2.60
C ILE A 38 -29.66 13.33 2.78
N LYS A 39 -28.91 14.43 2.92
CA LYS A 39 -29.47 15.78 3.05
C LYS A 39 -30.29 16.21 1.83
N GLY A 40 -29.86 15.81 0.64
CA GLY A 40 -30.59 16.06 -0.60
C GLY A 40 -31.93 15.32 -0.65
N ILE A 41 -31.97 14.08 -0.18
CA ILE A 41 -33.20 13.26 -0.10
C ILE A 41 -34.14 13.78 0.99
N GLU A 42 -33.62 14.24 2.12
CA GLU A 42 -34.40 14.78 3.23
C GLU A 42 -35.04 16.15 2.93
N ARG A 43 -34.62 16.85 1.87
CA ARG A 43 -35.27 18.08 1.42
C ARG A 43 -36.62 17.76 0.78
N ASP A 44 -37.69 18.14 1.47
CA ASP A 44 -39.08 17.95 1.07
C ASP A 44 -39.36 18.49 -0.36
N PRO A 45 -39.96 17.70 -1.28
CA PRO A 45 -40.32 18.15 -2.63
C PRO A 45 -41.29 19.34 -2.64
N HIS A 46 -41.93 19.68 -1.53
CA HIS A 46 -42.83 20.83 -1.40
C HIS A 46 -42.15 22.20 -1.29
N ASP A 47 -40.85 22.28 -1.00
CA ASP A 47 -40.09 23.55 -0.95
C ASP A 47 -39.69 24.06 -2.36
N SER A 48 -39.95 23.27 -3.40
CA SER A 48 -39.55 23.52 -4.80
C SER A 48 -40.72 23.95 -5.70
N THR A 49 -41.63 24.81 -5.24
CA THR A 49 -42.68 25.39 -6.10
C THR A 49 -42.22 26.56 -6.95
N GLN A 50 -40.95 26.97 -6.86
CA GLN A 50 -40.34 27.93 -7.80
C GLN A 50 -38.96 27.44 -8.25
N LYS A 51 -38.93 26.88 -9.47
CA LYS A 51 -37.75 26.37 -10.20
C LYS A 51 -37.04 25.19 -9.52
N THR A 52 -37.06 24.02 -10.14
CA THR A 52 -35.86 23.34 -10.64
C THR A 52 -36.17 21.86 -10.95
N SER A 53 -36.19 21.52 -12.24
CA SER A 53 -36.05 20.14 -12.72
C SER A 53 -34.69 19.50 -12.34
N GLY A 54 -33.84 20.19 -11.56
CA GLY A 54 -32.44 19.84 -11.30
C GLY A 54 -32.16 19.23 -9.93
N GLY A 55 -33.05 19.33 -8.93
CA GLY A 55 -32.77 18.82 -7.57
C GLY A 55 -32.62 17.28 -7.51
N SER A 56 -33.55 16.55 -8.14
CA SER A 56 -33.48 15.09 -8.25
C SER A 56 -32.34 14.61 -9.17
N GLN A 57 -32.04 15.39 -10.21
CA GLN A 57 -30.92 15.12 -11.12
C GLN A 57 -29.57 15.29 -10.41
N ASP A 58 -29.42 16.28 -9.55
CA ASP A 58 -28.20 16.54 -8.77
C ASP A 58 -27.93 15.42 -7.76
N ILE A 59 -28.95 14.94 -7.04
CA ILE A 59 -28.81 13.80 -6.12
C ILE A 59 -28.39 12.54 -6.90
N SER A 60 -29.02 12.28 -8.05
CA SER A 60 -28.67 11.15 -8.92
C SER A 60 -27.21 11.24 -9.38
N GLN A 61 -26.72 12.44 -9.69
CA GLN A 61 -25.33 12.68 -10.06
C GLN A 61 -24.37 12.35 -8.90
N LYS A 62 -24.69 12.75 -7.66
CA LYS A 62 -23.89 12.43 -6.47
C LYS A 62 -23.85 10.92 -6.17
N VAL A 63 -24.94 10.20 -6.43
CA VAL A 63 -24.96 8.73 -6.30
C VAL A 63 -23.99 8.08 -7.30
N ILE A 64 -23.97 8.57 -8.55
CA ILE A 64 -23.04 8.07 -9.59
C ILE A 64 -21.58 8.38 -9.20
N GLU A 65 -21.32 9.59 -8.69
CA GLU A 65 -19.99 9.98 -8.22
C GLU A 65 -19.52 9.09 -7.05
N LEU A 66 -20.38 8.83 -6.07
CA LEU A 66 -20.08 7.92 -4.95
C LEU A 66 -19.74 6.52 -5.48
N HIS A 67 -20.54 5.99 -6.41
CA HIS A 67 -20.27 4.69 -7.02
C HIS A 67 -18.90 4.66 -7.71
N LYS A 68 -18.57 5.69 -8.50
CA LYS A 68 -17.26 5.80 -9.16
C LYS A 68 -16.12 5.88 -8.16
N LYS A 69 -16.29 6.63 -7.06
CA LYS A 69 -15.29 6.76 -6.00
C LYS A 69 -15.04 5.42 -5.29
N LEU A 70 -16.11 4.66 -5.01
CA LEU A 70 -16.00 3.32 -4.43
C LEU A 70 -15.29 2.33 -5.36
N GLU A 71 -15.59 2.34 -6.65
CA GLU A 71 -14.93 1.48 -7.62
C GLU A 71 -13.43 1.81 -7.75
N LEU A 72 -13.08 3.10 -7.77
CA LEU A 72 -11.69 3.54 -7.77
C LEU A 72 -10.96 3.07 -6.51
N ALA A 73 -11.54 3.27 -5.32
CA ALA A 73 -10.93 2.84 -4.07
C ALA A 73 -10.76 1.31 -4.01
N LYS A 74 -11.76 0.55 -4.48
CA LYS A 74 -11.68 -0.91 -4.59
C LYS A 74 -10.53 -1.34 -5.50
N GLU A 75 -10.33 -0.66 -6.63
CA GLU A 75 -9.24 -0.96 -7.54
C GLU A 75 -7.88 -0.61 -6.92
N GLN A 76 -7.76 0.55 -6.27
CA GLN A 76 -6.55 0.95 -5.54
C GLN A 76 -6.17 -0.06 -4.44
N ILE A 77 -7.15 -0.57 -3.70
CA ILE A 77 -6.93 -1.57 -2.64
C ILE A 77 -6.31 -2.85 -3.19
N LYS A 78 -6.72 -3.32 -4.38
CA LYS A 78 -6.14 -4.52 -5.01
C LYS A 78 -4.66 -4.37 -5.37
N HIS A 79 -4.21 -3.14 -5.59
CA HIS A 79 -2.82 -2.83 -5.90
C HIS A 79 -1.98 -2.51 -4.65
N LEU A 80 -2.57 -2.54 -3.45
CA LEU A 80 -1.82 -2.37 -2.21
C LEU A 80 -0.93 -3.60 -1.95
N PRO A 81 0.35 -3.39 -1.59
CA PRO A 81 1.25 -4.50 -1.33
C PRO A 81 0.79 -5.28 -0.09
N GLY A 82 0.80 -6.61 -0.20
CA GLY A 82 0.49 -7.51 0.90
C GLY A 82 -0.94 -8.03 0.88
N VAL A 83 -1.87 -7.39 0.16
CA VAL A 83 -3.28 -7.84 0.08
C VAL A 83 -3.44 -9.18 -0.64
N GLU A 84 -2.42 -9.62 -1.37
CA GLU A 84 -2.36 -10.92 -2.04
C GLU A 84 -2.11 -12.09 -1.07
N TYR A 85 -1.73 -11.82 0.18
CA TYR A 85 -1.41 -12.84 1.18
C TYR A 85 -2.51 -12.96 2.24
N SER A 86 -2.69 -14.19 2.73
CA SER A 86 -3.45 -14.39 3.96
C SER A 86 -2.74 -13.75 5.16
N ARG A 87 -3.49 -13.49 6.24
CA ARG A 87 -2.91 -12.98 7.49
C ARG A 87 -1.75 -13.85 7.99
N GLU A 88 -1.91 -15.17 7.95
CA GLU A 88 -0.87 -16.12 8.37
C GLU A 88 0.39 -15.99 7.50
N GLN A 89 0.23 -15.95 6.18
CA GLN A 89 1.34 -15.75 5.25
C GLN A 89 2.04 -14.39 5.45
N GLN A 90 1.30 -13.33 5.77
CA GLN A 90 1.90 -12.03 6.10
C GLN A 90 2.74 -12.11 7.38
N LEU A 91 2.26 -12.81 8.41
CA LEU A 91 2.98 -13.00 9.68
C LEU A 91 4.25 -13.83 9.48
N ASP A 92 4.17 -14.94 8.74
CA ASP A 92 5.32 -15.79 8.45
C ASP A 92 6.43 -15.02 7.71
N LYS A 93 6.04 -14.23 6.70
CA LYS A 93 6.98 -13.37 5.97
C LYS A 93 7.62 -12.32 6.88
N LEU A 94 6.84 -11.72 7.77
CA LEU A 94 7.33 -10.75 8.74
C LEU A 94 8.35 -11.38 9.70
N GLU A 95 8.10 -12.60 10.18
CA GLU A 95 9.04 -13.35 11.01
C GLU A 95 10.33 -13.70 10.24
N ALA A 96 10.21 -14.19 9.01
CA ALA A 96 11.36 -14.47 8.14
C ALA A 96 12.23 -13.22 7.93
N LEU A 97 11.63 -12.07 7.67
CA LEU A 97 12.34 -10.79 7.51
C LEU A 97 13.05 -10.36 8.80
N ARG A 98 12.41 -10.53 9.97
CA ARG A 98 13.04 -10.25 11.28
C ARG A 98 14.25 -11.14 11.51
N ASN A 99 14.13 -12.44 11.20
CA ASN A 99 15.24 -13.39 11.30
C ASN A 99 16.38 -13.04 10.35
N GLN A 100 16.07 -12.70 9.10
CA GLN A 100 17.07 -12.26 8.12
C GLN A 100 17.81 -11.01 8.60
N LEU A 101 17.09 -10.02 9.14
CA LEU A 101 17.69 -8.80 9.67
C LEU A 101 18.60 -9.09 10.87
N ARG A 102 18.18 -9.96 11.79
CA ARG A 102 18.99 -10.41 12.94
C ARG A 102 20.29 -11.06 12.47
N LEU A 103 20.20 -12.04 11.57
CA LEU A 103 21.36 -12.76 11.04
C LEU A 103 22.32 -11.82 10.29
N LYS A 104 21.79 -10.91 9.47
CA LYS A 104 22.61 -9.90 8.77
C LYS A 104 23.35 -9.00 9.75
N ARG A 105 22.71 -8.55 10.83
CA ARG A 105 23.35 -7.76 11.89
C ARG A 105 24.43 -8.55 12.62
N GLU A 106 24.15 -9.79 13.01
CA GLU A 106 25.14 -10.66 13.64
C GLU A 106 26.36 -10.90 12.74
N LEU A 107 26.14 -11.08 11.44
CA LEU A 107 27.20 -11.25 10.47
C LEU A 107 28.07 -10.00 10.35
N LEU A 108 27.45 -8.82 10.20
CA LEU A 108 28.17 -7.55 10.18
C LEU A 108 28.99 -7.32 11.45
N LEU A 109 28.42 -7.65 12.62
CA LEU A 109 29.13 -7.55 13.89
C LEU A 109 30.33 -8.50 13.96
N LYS A 110 30.18 -9.75 13.47
CA LYS A 110 31.29 -10.70 13.37
C LYS A 110 32.39 -10.16 12.47
N TYR A 111 32.06 -9.65 11.29
CA TYR A 111 33.06 -9.03 10.41
C TYR A 111 33.73 -7.82 11.06
N HIS A 112 32.99 -6.95 11.73
CA HIS A 112 33.57 -5.83 12.48
C HIS A 112 34.57 -6.30 13.56
N THR A 113 34.22 -7.36 14.30
CA THR A 113 35.03 -7.88 15.42
C THR A 113 36.18 -8.78 14.98
N MET A 114 36.05 -9.45 13.83
CA MET A 114 37.07 -10.34 13.26
C MET A 114 38.00 -9.61 12.29
N CYS A 115 37.56 -8.57 11.60
CA CYS A 115 38.42 -7.73 10.75
C CYS A 115 39.09 -6.58 11.52
N SER A 116 39.02 -6.59 12.86
CA SER A 116 39.84 -5.70 13.70
C SER A 116 41.33 -6.11 13.75
N PHE A 117 41.75 -7.14 13.00
CA PHE A 117 43.17 -7.45 12.81
C PHE A 117 43.82 -6.36 11.97
N ASP A 118 44.51 -5.46 12.69
CA ASP A 118 45.60 -4.60 12.27
C ASP A 118 45.65 -4.28 10.77
N ILE A 119 45.02 -3.18 10.38
CA ILE A 119 45.49 -2.43 9.21
C ILE A 119 46.90 -1.96 9.60
N PRO A 120 47.99 -2.51 9.02
CA PRO A 120 49.31 -1.96 9.26
C PRO A 120 49.26 -0.54 8.72
N LYS A 121 49.49 0.44 9.59
CA LYS A 121 49.67 1.83 9.16
C LYS A 121 50.90 1.85 8.25
N VAL A 122 50.68 1.93 6.94
CA VAL A 122 51.69 2.33 5.96
C VAL A 122 51.74 3.85 5.94
#